data_AF-A0A9D2DPA8-F1
#
_entry.id   AF-A0A9D2DPA8-F1
#
_cell.length_a   1.000
_cell.length_b   1.000
_cell.length_c   1.000
_cell.angle_alpha   90.00
_cell.angle_beta   90.00
_cell.angle_gamma   90.00
#
_symmetry.space_group_name_H-M   'P 1'
#
loop_
_entity.id
_entity.type
_entity.pdbx_description
1 polymer ?
#
loop_
_entity_poly.entity_id
_entity_poly.type
_entity_poly.pdbx_seq_one_letter_code
_entity_poly.pdbx_strand_id
1 'polypeptide(L)'
;MGGRNDIRGKNQRQPVQNGYVQIKAKATASRVREFYDHLDGQVFVSVGGLDSITLLVFVRSLHLDVPAVSVSSLEDRSIQKVHT
;
A
#
# COMPACT_ATOMS: atom_id res chain seq x y z
N MET A 1 -55.85 1.60 3.67
CA MET A 1 -54.89 2.73 3.60
C MET A 1 -53.93 2.56 4.78
N GLY A 2 -52.74 1.99 4.55
CA GLY A 2 -51.46 2.71 4.69
C GLY A 2 -50.88 2.51 6.11
N GLY A 3 -49.67 2.03 6.35
CA GLY A 3 -48.52 1.79 5.49
C GLY A 3 -47.69 0.61 5.99
N ARG A 4 -46.95 0.01 5.04
CA ARG A 4 -46.00 -1.08 5.27
C ARG A 4 -44.76 -0.48 5.94
N ASN A 5 -44.42 -0.92 7.15
CA ASN A 5 -43.18 -0.53 7.80
C ASN A 5 -41.99 -1.12 7.03
N ASP A 6 -41.17 -0.22 6.51
CA ASP A 6 -39.97 -0.47 5.72
C ASP A 6 -38.84 -1.01 6.63
N ILE A 7 -38.57 -2.31 6.54
CA ILE A 7 -37.51 -3.02 7.27
C ILE A 7 -36.13 -2.91 6.60
N ARG A 8 -35.84 -1.82 5.86
CA ARG A 8 -34.50 -1.55 5.35
C ARG A 8 -33.57 -1.09 6.47
N GLY A 9 -33.10 -2.06 7.25
CA GLY A 9 -31.93 -1.92 8.11
C GLY A 9 -30.76 -1.45 7.27
N LYS A 10 -30.41 -0.17 7.40
CA LYS A 10 -29.19 0.39 6.84
C LYS A 10 -28.02 -0.32 7.52
N ASN A 11 -27.48 -1.33 6.88
CA ASN A 11 -26.19 -1.90 7.24
C ASN A 11 -25.12 -0.90 6.80
N GLN A 12 -25.04 0.22 7.53
CA GLN A 12 -23.92 1.14 7.44
C GLN A 12 -22.72 0.35 7.93
N ARG A 13 -21.92 -0.16 6.98
CA ARG A 13 -20.61 -0.72 7.28
C ARG A 13 -19.81 0.40 7.94
N GLN A 14 -19.77 0.40 9.26
CA GLN A 14 -18.86 1.26 10.01
C GLN A 14 -17.46 0.99 9.44
N PRO A 15 -16.65 2.03 9.17
CA PRO A 15 -15.28 1.80 8.73
C PRO A 15 -14.61 0.94 9.80
N VAL A 16 -14.21 -0.27 9.42
CA VAL A 16 -13.38 -1.12 10.27
C VAL A 16 -12.06 -0.40 10.45
N GLN A 17 -11.96 0.41 11.51
CA GLN A 17 -10.71 1.05 11.91
C GLN A 17 -9.80 -0.05 12.42
N ASN A 18 -9.09 -0.72 11.51
CA ASN A 18 -8.25 -1.86 11.83
C ASN A 18 -6.97 -1.38 12.52
N GLY A 19 -7.02 -1.23 13.85
CA GLY A 19 -5.89 -0.78 14.67
C GLY A 19 -4.61 -1.58 14.44
N TYR A 20 -4.72 -2.85 14.04
CA TYR A 20 -3.58 -3.70 13.70
C TYR A 20 -2.82 -3.22 12.44
N VAL A 21 -3.53 -2.75 11.42
CA VAL A 21 -2.91 -2.21 10.19
C VAL A 21 -2.10 -0.97 10.53
N GLN A 22 -2.61 -0.12 11.43
CA GLN A 22 -1.90 1.10 11.84
C GLN A 22 -0.64 0.79 12.67
N ILE A 23 -0.69 -0.22 13.53
CA ILE A 23 0.48 -0.67 14.28
C ILE A 23 1.56 -1.19 13.32
N LYS A 24 1.17 -2.01 12.34
CA LYS A 24 2.08 -2.50 11.30
C LYS A 24 2.66 -1.36 10.46
N ALA A 25 1.83 -0.43 10.01
CA ALA A 25 2.29 0.72 9.24
C ALA A 25 3.34 1.54 9.99
N LYS A 26 3.13 1.81 11.29
CA LYS A 26 4.13 2.51 12.12
C LYS A 26 5.44 1.73 12.23
N ALA A 27 5.37 0.43 12.52
CA ALA A 27 6.58 -0.41 12.61
C ALA A 27 7.35 -0.46 11.28
N THR A 28 6.63 -0.60 10.16
CA THR A 28 7.23 -0.57 8.81
C THR A 28 7.86 0.79 8.53
N ALA A 29 7.22 1.90 8.88
CA ALA A 29 7.78 3.25 8.68
C ALA A 29 9.12 3.42 9.41
N SER A 30 9.19 3.00 10.68
CA SER A 30 10.45 3.05 11.45
C SER A 30 11.55 2.23 10.78
N ARG A 31 11.22 1.02 10.30
CA ARG A 31 12.20 0.14 9.65
C ARG A 31 12.69 0.69 8.31
N VAL A 32 11.80 1.28 7.53
CA VAL A 32 12.15 1.94 6.27
C VAL A 32 13.11 3.10 6.53
N ARG A 33 12.82 3.94 7.53
CA ARG A 33 13.67 5.08 7.90
C ARG A 33 15.06 4.63 8.34
N GLU A 34 15.13 3.66 9.25
CA GLU A 34 16.39 3.10 9.75
C GLU A 34 17.24 2.52 8.61
N PHE A 35 16.62 1.79 7.68
CA PHE A 35 17.33 1.20 6.55
C PHE A 35 17.80 2.26 5.53
N TYR A 36 16.96 3.27 5.27
CA TYR A 36 17.30 4.40 4.41
C TYR A 36 18.49 5.18 4.98
N ASP A 37 18.44 5.50 6.28
CA ASP A 37 19.49 6.26 6.96
C ASP A 37 20.79 5.43 7.06
N HIS A 38 20.72 4.12 7.31
CA HIS A 38 21.89 3.24 7.37
C HIS A 38 22.65 3.12 6.05
N LEU A 39 21.97 3.34 4.93
CA LEU A 39 22.54 3.24 3.58
C LEU A 39 22.74 4.62 2.93
N ASP A 40 22.66 5.71 3.70
CA ASP A 40 22.81 7.09 3.21
C ASP A 40 21.89 7.39 2.02
N GLY A 41 20.66 6.86 2.05
CA GLY A 41 19.68 7.00 0.98
C GLY A 41 19.98 6.23 -0.30
N GLN A 42 21.05 5.42 -0.34
CA GLN A 42 21.41 4.57 -1.48
C GLN A 42 20.60 3.27 -1.48
N VAL A 43 19.28 3.42 -1.66
CA VAL A 43 18.33 2.31 -1.68
C VAL A 43 17.47 2.34 -2.93
N PHE A 44 16.87 1.21 -3.26
CA PHE A 44 15.83 1.09 -4.29
C PHE A 44 14.76 0.09 -3.83
N VAL A 45 13.56 0.18 -4.39
CA VAL A 45 12.50 -0.82 -4.17
C VAL A 45 12.40 -1.69 -5.41
N SER A 46 12.64 -2.99 -5.26
CA SER A 46 12.35 -3.97 -6.31
C SER A 46 10.83 -4.12 -6.44
N VAL A 47 10.28 -3.88 -7.63
CA VAL A 47 8.85 -3.96 -7.92
C VAL A 47 8.56 -4.99 -9.01
N GLY A 48 7.34 -5.53 -9.00
CA GLY A 48 6.92 -6.58 -9.94
C GLY A 48 5.59 -7.26 -9.59
N GLY A 49 4.96 -6.89 -8.47
CA GLY A 49 3.65 -7.39 -8.04
C GLY A 49 2.96 -6.42 -7.09
N LEU A 50 1.74 -6.75 -6.66
CA LEU A 50 0.91 -5.85 -5.85
C LEU A 50 1.57 -5.47 -4.52
N ASP A 51 2.17 -6.43 -3.82
CA ASP A 51 2.78 -6.17 -2.50
C ASP A 51 3.98 -5.23 -2.59
N SER A 52 4.84 -5.41 -3.59
CA SER A 52 6.00 -4.53 -3.80
C SER A 52 5.61 -3.15 -4.31
N ILE A 53 4.56 -3.04 -5.12
CA ILE A 53 3.96 -1.75 -5.50
C ILE A 53 3.35 -1.06 -4.27
N THR A 54 2.67 -1.80 -3.40
CA THR A 54 2.10 -1.28 -2.15
C THR A 54 3.20 -0.75 -1.23
N LEU A 55 4.32 -1.47 -1.12
CA LEU A 55 5.49 -1.00 -0.37
C LEU A 55 6.06 0.30 -0.97
N LEU A 56 6.20 0.39 -2.29
CA LEU A 56 6.69 1.61 -2.95
C LEU A 56 5.79 2.82 -2.64
N VAL A 57 4.47 2.67 -2.76
CA VAL A 57 3.51 3.74 -2.43
C VAL A 57 3.63 4.15 -0.97
N PHE A 58 3.76 3.16 -0.08
CA PHE A 58 3.96 3.42 1.35
C PHE A 58 5.25 4.20 1.63
N VAL A 59 6.40 3.79 1.05
CA VAL A 59 7.68 4.50 1.19
C VAL A 59 7.57 5.95 0.72
N ARG A 60 6.94 6.19 -0.44
CA ARG A 60 6.72 7.54 -0.98
C ARG A 60 5.82 8.40 -0.08
N SER A 61 4.83 7.81 0.60
CA SER A 61 4.00 8.51 1.58
C SER A 61 4.78 9.01 2.82
N LEU A 62 5.99 8.47 3.05
CA LEU A 62 6.92 8.94 4.07
C LEU A 62 7.84 10.07 3.57
N HIS A 63 7.62 10.59 2.37
CA HIS A 63 8.44 11.61 1.69
C HIS A 63 9.87 11.14 1.39
N LEU A 64 10.03 9.85 1.11
CA LEU A 64 11.29 9.26 0.62
C LEU A 64 11.15 8.99 -0.88
N ASP A 65 11.91 9.72 -1.70
CA ASP A 65 11.95 9.48 -3.14
C ASP A 65 13.01 8.43 -3.45
N VAL A 66 12.55 7.19 -3.59
CA VAL A 66 13.39 6.00 -3.79
C VAL A 66 13.12 5.44 -5.19
N PRO A 67 14.16 5.10 -5.98
CA PRO A 67 14.00 4.45 -7.27
C PRO A 67 13.23 3.14 -7.15
N ALA A 68 12.30 2.92 -8.07
CA ALA A 68 11.66 1.62 -8.27
C ALA A 68 12.40 0.88 -9.39
N VAL A 69 12.76 -0.37 -9.16
CA VAL A 69 13.49 -1.19 -10.14
C VAL A 69 12.67 -2.45 -10.40
N SER A 70 12.41 -2.74 -11.67
CA SER A 70 11.74 -3.99 -12.09
C SER A 70 12.55 -4.70 -13.17
N VAL A 71 12.31 -6.00 -13.33
CA VAL A 71 12.81 -6.81 -14.45
C VAL A 71 11.62 -7.19 -15.32
N SER A 72 11.26 -6.32 -16.27
CA SER A 72 10.07 -6.51 -17.11
C SER A 72 10.06 -7.79 -17.94
N SER A 73 11.23 -8.41 -18.18
CA SER A 73 11.31 -9.72 -18.83
C SER A 73 10.71 -10.87 -18.01
N LEU A 74 10.52 -10.69 -16.70
CA LEU A 74 9.96 -11.67 -15.77
C LEU A 74 8.55 -11.28 -15.29
N GLU A 75 8.09 -10.07 -15.62
CA GLU A 75 6.78 -9.56 -15.24
C GLU A 75 5.69 -10.07 -16.19
N ASP A 76 4.53 -10.40 -15.63
CA ASP A 76 3.33 -10.68 -16.42
C ASP A 76 2.97 -9.46 -17.31
N ARG A 77 2.46 -9.73 -18.51
CA ARG A 77 2.10 -8.70 -19.51
C ARG A 77 1.12 -7.66 -18.97
N SER A 78 0.27 -8.02 -18.00
CA SER A 78 -0.66 -7.09 -17.37
C SER A 78 0.04 -6.06 -16.47
N ILE A 79 1.15 -6.44 -15.83
CA ILE A 79 1.94 -5.58 -14.93
C ILE A 79 2.82 -4.61 -15.74
N GLN A 80 3.40 -5.08 -16.86
CA GLN A 80 4.20 -4.23 -17.75
C GLN A 80 3.42 -3.00 -18.26
N LYS A 81 2.12 -3.14 -18.52
CA LYS A 81 1.25 -2.03 -18.99
C LYS A 81 1.09 -0.87 -18.01
N VAL A 82 1.37 -1.10 -16.73
CA VAL A 82 1.25 -0.08 -15.66
C VAL A 82 2.63 0.50 -15.30
N HIS A 83 3.70 -0.26 -15.55
CA HIS A 83 5.06 0.08 -15.14
C HIS A 83 5.88 0.80 -16.23
N THR A 84 5.63 0.52 -17.52
CA THR A 84 6.25 1.22 -18.68
C THR A 84 5.40 2.40 -19.13
#